data_AF-A0A1Q8C4G8-F1
#
_entry.id   AF-A0A1Q8C4G8-F1
#
_cell.length_a   1.000
_cell.length_b   1.000
_cell.length_c   1.000
_cell.angle_alpha   90.00
_cell.angle_beta   90.00
_cell.angle_gamma   90.00
#
_symmetry.space_group_name_H-M   'P 1'
#
loop_
_entity.id
_entity.type
_entity.pdbx_description
1 polymer ?
#
loop_
_entity_poly.entity_id
_entity_poly.type
_entity_poly.pdbx_seq_one_letter_code
_entity_poly.pdbx_strand_id
1 'polypeptide(L)'
;MKARERRARAARADDAYFGGSPTIDLFALIADELEAAVRETLALRSPEPARLMAAKVHETDLAIAETGEQDEDEGAPGLSIAFAVLTAWIAGAHDELHAPGVSDTVLRWIAQHLGEPAAGLARRTAGILGVREVPAEVIDDLVDDLGPDFIPSLVWIASGLVAEHGAGDPAWLRRHDLPADAL
;
A
#
# COMPACT_ATOMS: atom_id res chain seq x y z
N MET A 1 -22.75 -29.87 36.68
CA MET A 1 -23.27 -28.59 36.17
C MET A 1 -22.16 -27.67 35.66
N LYS A 2 -21.12 -27.37 36.46
CA LYS A 2 -19.98 -26.49 36.09
C LYS A 2 -19.18 -26.87 34.83
N ALA A 3 -19.11 -28.15 34.47
CA ALA A 3 -18.38 -28.61 33.28
C ALA A 3 -19.10 -28.30 31.95
N ARG A 4 -20.45 -28.26 31.96
CA ARG A 4 -21.25 -27.88 30.79
C ARG A 4 -21.20 -26.37 30.54
N GLU A 5 -21.19 -25.57 31.61
CA GLU A 5 -21.03 -24.12 31.51
C GLU A 5 -19.63 -23.71 31.04
N ARG A 6 -18.59 -24.44 31.44
CA ARG A 6 -17.22 -24.24 30.90
C ARG A 6 -17.11 -24.59 29.42
N ARG A 7 -17.74 -25.68 28.96
CA ARG A 7 -17.78 -26.04 27.54
C ARG A 7 -18.58 -25.04 26.70
N ALA A 8 -19.70 -24.54 27.23
CA ALA A 8 -20.50 -23.52 26.55
C ALA A 8 -19.80 -22.15 26.50
N ARG A 9 -18.97 -21.81 27.50
CA ARG A 9 -18.15 -20.58 27.51
C ARG A 9 -16.92 -20.68 26.61
N ALA A 10 -16.31 -21.86 26.48
CA ALA A 10 -15.24 -22.10 25.52
C ALA A 10 -15.75 -22.11 24.07
N ALA A 11 -16.90 -22.74 23.80
CA ALA A 11 -17.53 -22.70 22.49
C ALA A 11 -17.99 -21.29 22.07
N ARG A 12 -18.39 -20.44 23.02
CA ARG A 12 -18.68 -19.01 22.76
C ARG A 12 -17.45 -18.14 22.56
N ALA A 13 -16.26 -18.61 22.96
CA ALA A 13 -15.01 -17.90 22.71
C ALA A 13 -14.43 -18.27 21.32
N ASP A 14 -14.66 -19.50 20.86
CA ASP A 14 -14.37 -19.93 19.48
C ASP A 14 -15.28 -19.24 18.44
N ASP A 15 -16.56 -19.05 18.76
CA ASP A 15 -17.52 -18.41 17.84
C ASP A 15 -17.31 -16.90 17.70
N ALA A 16 -16.55 -16.28 18.60
CA ALA A 16 -16.14 -14.87 18.50
C ALA A 16 -14.87 -14.67 17.64
N TYR A 17 -14.27 -15.77 17.17
CA TYR A 17 -13.07 -15.79 16.32
C TYR A 17 -13.39 -16.04 14.84
N PHE A 18 -14.68 -16.04 14.45
CA PHE A 18 -15.09 -16.20 13.06
C PHE A 18 -15.40 -14.85 12.40
N GLY A 19 -14.49 -14.42 11.51
CA GLY A 19 -14.75 -13.33 10.58
C GLY A 19 -13.67 -13.08 9.50
N GLY A 20 -12.39 -13.19 9.85
CA GLY A 20 -11.26 -12.89 8.96
C GLY A 20 -9.95 -13.47 9.52
N SER A 21 -8.99 -13.81 8.66
CA SER A 21 -7.63 -14.10 9.12
C SER A 21 -7.04 -12.79 9.68
N PRO A 22 -6.32 -12.78 10.82
CA PRO A 22 -5.68 -11.57 11.35
C PRO A 22 -4.82 -10.83 10.31
N THR A 23 -4.21 -11.58 9.39
CA THR A 23 -3.44 -11.04 8.26
C THR A 23 -4.34 -10.33 7.24
N ILE A 24 -5.50 -10.92 6.89
CA ILE A 24 -6.48 -10.31 5.99
C ILE A 24 -7.01 -8.99 6.58
N ASP A 25 -7.21 -8.93 7.89
CA ASP A 25 -7.64 -7.71 8.59
C ASP A 25 -6.56 -6.61 8.52
N LEU A 26 -5.27 -6.97 8.60
CA LEU A 26 -4.16 -6.02 8.47
C LEU A 26 -3.99 -5.51 7.03
N PHE A 27 -4.10 -6.37 6.03
CA PHE A 27 -4.09 -5.97 4.62
C PHE A 27 -5.21 -4.98 4.31
N ALA A 28 -6.43 -5.28 4.78
CA ALA A 28 -7.58 -4.39 4.60
C ALA A 28 -7.37 -3.04 5.30
N LEU A 29 -6.84 -3.04 6.53
CA LEU A 29 -6.54 -1.82 7.28
C LEU A 29 -5.51 -0.95 6.57
N ILE A 30 -4.39 -1.52 6.12
CA ILE A 30 -3.35 -0.77 5.40
C ILE A 30 -3.90 -0.26 4.06
N ALA A 31 -4.69 -1.06 3.34
CA ALA A 31 -5.33 -0.62 2.11
C ALA A 31 -6.30 0.57 2.34
N ASP A 32 -7.03 0.60 3.46
CA ASP A 32 -7.90 1.72 3.82
C ASP A 32 -7.09 3.00 4.11
N GLU A 33 -5.98 2.88 4.83
CA GLU A 33 -5.05 3.99 5.12
C GLU A 33 -4.37 4.51 3.83
N LEU A 34 -4.00 3.62 2.92
CA LEU A 34 -3.45 3.96 1.60
C LEU A 34 -4.49 4.71 0.75
N GLU A 35 -5.73 4.23 0.71
CA GLU A 35 -6.81 4.92 0.01
C GLU A 35 -7.06 6.32 0.59
N ALA A 36 -7.03 6.45 1.93
CA ALA A 36 -7.13 7.74 2.61
C ALA A 36 -5.96 8.68 2.23
N ALA A 37 -4.73 8.17 2.19
CA ALA A 37 -3.56 8.95 1.78
C ALA A 37 -3.65 9.42 0.33
N VAL A 38 -4.15 8.57 -0.59
CA VAL A 38 -4.44 8.96 -1.98
C VAL A 38 -5.51 10.07 -2.01
N ARG A 39 -6.60 9.89 -1.27
CA ARG A 39 -7.69 10.87 -1.18
C ARG A 39 -7.20 12.23 -0.70
N GLU A 40 -6.39 12.27 0.35
CA GLU A 40 -5.82 13.49 0.89
C GLU A 40 -4.81 14.13 -0.06
N THR A 41 -3.97 13.33 -0.72
CA THR A 41 -3.01 13.81 -1.75
C THR A 41 -3.75 14.50 -2.90
N LEU A 42 -4.86 13.92 -3.37
CA LEU A 42 -5.72 14.50 -4.40
C LEU A 42 -6.43 15.78 -3.94
N ALA A 43 -6.92 15.80 -2.70
CA ALA A 43 -7.64 16.94 -2.15
C ALA A 43 -6.73 18.14 -1.89
N LEU A 44 -5.56 17.90 -1.28
CA LEU A 44 -4.61 18.94 -0.87
C LEU A 44 -3.62 19.32 -1.96
N ARG A 45 -3.49 18.52 -3.03
CA ARG A 45 -2.48 18.70 -4.09
C ARG A 45 -1.09 18.89 -3.50
N SER A 46 -0.73 17.97 -2.60
CA SER A 46 0.51 18.01 -1.84
C SER A 46 1.10 16.61 -1.73
N PRO A 47 2.43 16.44 -1.82
CA PRO A 47 3.07 15.14 -1.59
C PRO A 47 3.04 14.68 -0.13
N GLU A 48 2.78 15.60 0.81
CA GLU A 48 2.91 15.38 2.25
C GLU A 48 1.97 14.32 2.85
N PRO A 49 0.69 14.17 2.45
CA PRO A 49 -0.18 13.14 3.01
C PRO A 49 0.38 11.71 2.82
N ALA A 50 0.96 11.43 1.65
CA ALA A 50 1.62 10.16 1.39
C ALA A 50 2.85 9.94 2.29
N ARG A 51 3.67 10.98 2.51
CA ARG A 51 4.82 10.94 3.41
C ARG A 51 4.42 10.70 4.86
N LEU A 52 3.39 11.41 5.31
CA LEU A 52 2.88 11.26 6.67
C LEU A 52 2.31 9.86 6.92
N MET A 53 1.58 9.30 5.96
CA MET A 53 1.10 7.92 6.06
C MET A 53 2.26 6.92 6.11
N ALA A 54 3.24 7.02 5.20
CA ALA A 54 4.38 6.11 5.20
C ALA A 54 5.22 6.21 6.48
N ALA A 55 5.40 7.42 7.02
CA ALA A 55 6.09 7.64 8.29
C ALA A 55 5.35 6.99 9.47
N LYS A 56 4.01 7.08 9.52
CA LYS A 56 3.19 6.42 10.56
C LYS A 56 3.27 4.90 10.49
N VAL A 57 3.25 4.33 9.28
CA VAL A 57 3.39 2.87 9.10
C VAL A 57 4.77 2.43 9.56
N HIS A 58 5.83 3.15 9.15
CA HIS A 58 7.19 2.85 9.58
C HIS A 58 7.36 2.97 11.11
N GLU A 59 6.80 4.01 11.73
CA GLU A 59 6.83 4.18 13.19
C GLU A 59 6.12 3.02 13.91
N THR A 60 4.97 2.57 13.38
CA THR A 60 4.26 1.40 13.90
C THR A 60 5.10 0.13 13.79
N ASP A 61 5.73 -0.10 12.63
CA ASP A 61 6.58 -1.26 12.41
C ASP A 61 7.77 -1.27 13.38
N LEU A 62 8.42 -0.11 13.59
CA LEU A 62 9.50 0.02 14.58
C LEU A 62 9.02 -0.25 16.01
N ALA A 63 7.86 0.28 16.39
CA ALA A 63 7.30 0.08 17.72
C ALA A 63 6.97 -1.41 17.99
N ILE A 64 6.52 -2.15 16.97
CA ILE A 64 6.27 -3.59 17.06
C ILE A 64 7.60 -4.37 17.15
N ALA A 65 8.60 -4.02 16.33
CA ALA A 65 9.91 -4.66 16.41
C ALA A 65 10.55 -4.50 17.80
N GLU A 66 10.36 -3.34 18.45
CA GLU A 66 10.86 -3.07 19.80
C GLU A 66 10.19 -3.90 20.91
N THR A 67 8.99 -4.48 20.70
CA THR A 67 8.34 -5.33 21.70
C THR A 67 8.97 -6.73 21.80
N GLY A 68 9.79 -7.12 20.83
CA GLY A 68 10.39 -8.46 20.75
C GLY A 68 9.38 -9.56 20.44
N GLU A 69 8.18 -9.19 19.95
CA GLU A 69 7.14 -10.14 19.50
C GLU A 69 7.36 -10.59 18.05
N GLN A 70 8.35 -10.03 17.34
CA GLN A 70 8.77 -10.46 16.00
C GLN A 70 10.11 -11.17 16.03
N ASP A 71 10.25 -12.23 15.24
CA ASP A 71 11.57 -12.78 14.91
C ASP A 71 12.33 -11.73 14.07
N GLU A 72 13.63 -11.53 14.34
CA GLU A 72 14.48 -10.52 13.67
C GLU A 72 14.51 -10.67 12.13
N ASP A 73 14.14 -11.84 11.61
CA ASP A 73 14.08 -12.18 10.18
C ASP A 73 12.71 -11.87 9.53
N GLU A 74 11.67 -11.48 10.29
CA GLU A 74 10.29 -11.37 9.78
C GLU A 74 9.95 -10.00 9.13
N GLY A 75 10.89 -9.04 9.14
CA GLY A 75 10.77 -7.76 8.44
C GLY A 75 9.72 -6.80 9.00
N ALA A 76 9.56 -5.64 8.34
CA ALA A 76 8.58 -4.61 8.68
C ALA A 76 7.23 -4.93 8.00
N PRO A 77 6.24 -5.49 8.72
CA PRO A 77 5.05 -6.08 8.10
C PRO A 77 4.17 -5.01 7.46
N GLY A 78 4.02 -3.84 8.08
CA GLY A 78 3.20 -2.74 7.56
C GLY A 78 3.73 -2.19 6.24
N LEU A 79 5.02 -1.87 6.15
CA LEU A 79 5.63 -1.36 4.91
C LEU A 79 5.62 -2.40 3.79
N SER A 80 5.84 -3.67 4.10
CA SER A 80 5.79 -4.77 3.12
C SER A 80 4.37 -4.95 2.57
N ILE A 81 3.36 -4.91 3.43
CA ILE A 81 1.95 -4.94 3.04
C ILE A 81 1.59 -3.72 2.20
N ALA A 82 2.02 -2.52 2.60
CA ALA A 82 1.77 -1.29 1.86
C ALA A 82 2.36 -1.36 0.44
N PHE A 83 3.59 -1.86 0.31
CA PHE A 83 4.22 -2.12 -0.97
C PHE A 83 3.41 -3.12 -1.82
N ALA A 84 3.01 -4.26 -1.25
CA ALA A 84 2.23 -5.27 -1.95
C ALA A 84 0.89 -4.73 -2.46
N VAL A 85 0.16 -3.97 -1.64
CA VAL A 85 -1.12 -3.35 -2.02
C VAL A 85 -0.92 -2.33 -3.14
N LEU A 86 0.03 -1.41 -3.00
CA LEU A 86 0.27 -0.36 -4.00
C LEU A 86 0.73 -0.94 -5.33
N THR A 87 1.61 -1.94 -5.31
CA THR A 87 2.06 -2.61 -6.54
C THR A 87 0.92 -3.35 -7.23
N ALA A 88 0.07 -4.06 -6.48
CA ALA A 88 -1.12 -4.71 -7.01
C ALA A 88 -2.07 -3.69 -7.66
N TRP A 89 -2.33 -2.57 -6.99
CA TRP A 89 -3.18 -1.50 -7.53
C TRP A 89 -2.61 -0.89 -8.80
N ILE A 90 -1.33 -0.55 -8.82
CA ILE A 90 -0.69 0.10 -9.98
C ILE A 90 -0.59 -0.88 -11.16
N ALA A 91 -0.22 -2.13 -10.91
CA ALA A 91 -0.16 -3.16 -11.94
C ALA A 91 -1.55 -3.48 -12.49
N GLY A 92 -2.55 -3.67 -11.63
CA GLY A 92 -3.93 -3.91 -12.02
C GLY A 92 -4.53 -2.75 -12.82
N ALA A 93 -4.27 -1.50 -12.42
CA ALA A 93 -4.67 -0.31 -13.15
C ALA A 93 -4.00 -0.23 -14.53
N HIS A 94 -2.70 -0.52 -14.60
CA HIS A 94 -1.95 -0.54 -15.85
C HIS A 94 -2.51 -1.60 -16.82
N ASP A 95 -2.79 -2.79 -16.30
CA ASP A 95 -3.42 -3.90 -17.02
C ASP A 95 -4.91 -3.66 -17.32
N GLU A 96 -5.61 -2.75 -16.64
CA GLU A 96 -6.96 -2.35 -17.07
C GLU A 96 -6.88 -1.39 -18.26
N LEU A 97 -5.98 -0.41 -18.19
CA LEU A 97 -5.94 0.70 -19.12
C LEU A 97 -5.37 0.34 -20.50
N HIS A 98 -4.35 -0.53 -20.57
CA HIS A 98 -3.71 -1.00 -21.82
C HIS A 98 -3.41 0.11 -22.86
N ALA A 99 -3.26 1.36 -22.42
CA ALA A 99 -3.19 2.53 -23.28
C ALA A 99 -1.75 3.07 -23.37
N PRO A 100 -1.23 3.38 -24.58
CA PRO A 100 0.05 4.06 -24.72
C PRO A 100 0.03 5.41 -24.02
N GLY A 101 1.08 5.71 -23.23
CA GLY A 101 1.27 7.03 -22.61
C GLY A 101 0.56 7.25 -21.26
N VAL A 102 0.01 6.20 -20.64
CA VAL A 102 -0.53 6.27 -19.26
C VAL A 102 0.53 6.80 -18.29
N SER A 103 1.73 6.22 -18.30
CA SER A 103 2.83 6.65 -17.43
C SER A 103 3.21 8.12 -17.62
N ASP A 104 3.28 8.60 -18.86
CA ASP A 104 3.60 10.00 -19.16
C ASP A 104 2.51 10.96 -18.68
N THR A 105 1.25 10.53 -18.75
CA THR A 105 0.09 11.32 -18.31
C THR A 105 0.09 11.43 -16.79
N VAL A 106 0.27 10.30 -16.09
CA VAL A 106 0.39 10.23 -14.62
C VAL A 106 1.58 11.06 -14.11
N LEU A 107 2.77 10.87 -14.67
CA LEU A 107 3.96 11.62 -14.24
C LEU A 107 3.82 13.12 -14.48
N ARG A 108 3.16 13.53 -15.56
CA ARG A 108 2.86 14.94 -15.83
C ARG A 108 1.89 15.51 -14.80
N TRP A 109 0.87 14.75 -14.42
CA TRP A 109 -0.06 15.16 -13.36
C TRP A 109 0.69 15.39 -12.04
N ILE A 110 1.58 14.47 -11.66
CA ILE A 110 2.40 14.57 -10.44
C ILE A 110 3.26 15.84 -10.50
N ALA A 111 3.96 16.08 -11.62
CA ALA A 111 4.78 17.27 -11.77
C ALA A 111 3.98 18.57 -11.63
N GLN A 112 2.78 18.61 -12.21
CA GLN A 112 1.91 19.79 -12.18
C GLN A 112 1.29 20.07 -10.81
N HIS A 113 0.94 19.03 -10.05
CA HIS A 113 0.16 19.18 -8.82
C HIS A 113 0.97 18.95 -7.54
N LEU A 114 1.96 18.06 -7.57
CA LEU A 114 2.80 17.73 -6.41
C LEU A 114 4.22 18.30 -6.53
N GLY A 115 4.60 18.74 -7.73
CA GLY A 115 5.87 19.39 -8.04
C GLY A 115 6.91 18.44 -8.65
N GLU A 116 7.92 19.06 -9.29
CA GLU A 116 8.98 18.35 -10.00
C GLU A 116 9.79 17.37 -9.13
N PRO A 117 10.11 17.68 -7.85
CA PRO A 117 10.82 16.72 -6.99
C PRO A 117 10.04 15.40 -6.82
N ALA A 118 8.73 15.47 -6.56
CA ALA A 118 7.89 14.28 -6.42
C ALA A 118 7.79 13.49 -7.73
N ALA A 119 7.67 14.19 -8.86
CA ALA A 119 7.64 13.56 -10.18
C ALA A 119 8.96 12.86 -10.54
N GLY A 120 10.11 13.44 -10.14
CA GLY A 120 11.42 12.85 -10.32
C GLY A 120 11.58 11.52 -9.58
N LEU A 121 11.11 11.46 -8.34
CA LEU A 121 11.12 10.24 -7.52
C LEU A 121 10.14 9.20 -8.08
N ALA A 122 8.89 9.59 -8.36
CA ALA A 122 7.88 8.72 -8.96
C ALA A 122 8.33 8.12 -10.31
N ARG A 123 9.10 8.87 -11.11
CA ARG A 123 9.65 8.37 -12.38
C ARG A 123 10.62 7.21 -12.18
N ARG A 124 11.45 7.25 -11.13
CA ARG A 124 12.39 6.15 -10.82
C ARG A 124 11.62 4.89 -10.44
N THR A 125 10.58 5.03 -9.62
CA THR A 125 9.72 3.94 -9.18
C THR A 125 8.88 3.35 -10.32
N ALA A 126 8.31 4.20 -11.18
CA ALA A 126 7.48 3.76 -12.31
C ALA A 126 8.26 2.91 -13.33
N GLY A 127 9.56 3.14 -13.48
CA GLY A 127 10.42 2.36 -14.38
C GLY A 127 10.50 0.88 -14.00
N ILE A 128 10.32 0.56 -12.72
CA ILE A 128 10.37 -0.81 -12.19
C ILE A 128 9.05 -1.54 -12.39
N LEU A 129 7.92 -0.86 -12.18
CA LEU A 129 6.58 -1.48 -12.24
C LEU A 129 6.17 -1.93 -13.65
N GLY A 130 6.86 -1.45 -14.70
CA GLY A 130 6.66 -1.90 -16.08
C GLY A 130 7.47 -3.15 -16.47
N VAL A 131 8.29 -3.69 -15.56
CA VAL A 131 9.14 -4.85 -15.82
C VAL A 131 8.48 -6.09 -15.22
N ARG A 132 8.16 -7.08 -16.06
CA ARG A 132 7.38 -8.28 -15.67
C ARG A 132 8.06 -9.18 -14.64
N GLU A 133 9.39 -9.05 -14.50
CA GLU A 133 10.24 -9.76 -13.55
C GLU A 133 11.36 -8.82 -13.09
N VAL A 134 11.13 -8.11 -11.98
CA VAL A 134 12.15 -7.26 -11.36
C VAL A 134 12.89 -8.12 -10.34
N PRO A 135 14.23 -8.27 -10.44
CA PRO A 135 15.02 -8.93 -9.41
C PRO A 135 14.86 -8.22 -8.06
N ALA A 136 14.82 -8.97 -6.96
CA ALA A 136 14.66 -8.40 -5.61
C ALA A 136 15.76 -7.37 -5.31
N GLU A 137 16.99 -7.61 -5.77
CA GLU A 137 18.14 -6.72 -5.58
C GLU A 137 17.90 -5.33 -6.19
N VAL A 138 17.15 -5.25 -7.29
CA VAL A 138 16.82 -3.98 -7.95
C VAL A 138 15.76 -3.21 -7.16
N ILE A 139 14.89 -3.92 -6.44
CA ILE A 139 13.91 -3.30 -5.53
C ILE A 139 14.64 -2.79 -4.29
N ASP A 140 15.54 -3.59 -3.71
CA ASP A 140 16.33 -3.21 -2.54
C ASP A 140 17.20 -1.98 -2.83
N ASP A 141 17.92 -1.96 -3.95
CA ASP A 141 18.68 -0.80 -4.40
C ASP A 141 17.80 0.45 -4.53
N LEU A 142 16.55 0.30 -5.01
CA LEU A 142 15.61 1.42 -5.12
C LEU A 142 15.09 1.89 -3.75
N VAL A 143 14.81 0.96 -2.84
CA VAL A 143 14.40 1.26 -1.46
C VAL A 143 15.50 2.05 -0.77
N ASP A 144 16.76 1.65 -0.92
CA ASP A 144 17.92 2.35 -0.35
C ASP A 144 18.10 3.74 -0.99
N ASP A 145 17.96 3.86 -2.31
CA ASP A 145 18.12 5.12 -3.04
C ASP A 145 17.01 6.15 -2.74
N LEU A 146 15.76 5.70 -2.63
CA LEU A 146 14.60 6.56 -2.36
C LEU A 146 14.38 6.78 -0.85
N GLY A 147 14.87 5.88 -0.01
CA GLY A 147 14.71 5.88 1.43
C GLY A 147 13.26 6.12 1.85
N PRO A 148 12.98 7.16 2.67
CA PRO A 148 11.65 7.41 3.19
C PRO A 148 10.61 7.79 2.12
N ASP A 149 11.04 8.18 0.91
CA ASP A 149 10.14 8.52 -0.19
C ASP A 149 9.80 7.31 -1.08
N PHE A 150 10.29 6.10 -0.78
CA PHE A 150 9.95 4.89 -1.55
C PHE A 150 8.43 4.63 -1.60
N ILE A 151 7.78 4.38 -0.45
CA ILE A 151 6.32 4.18 -0.38
C ILE A 151 5.54 5.43 -0.83
N PRO A 152 5.90 6.66 -0.41
CA PRO A 152 5.24 7.87 -0.90
C PRO A 152 5.24 7.99 -2.43
N SER A 153 6.34 7.60 -3.10
CA SER A 153 6.42 7.66 -4.57
C SER A 153 5.38 6.75 -5.25
N LEU A 154 5.11 5.58 -4.68
CA LEU A 154 4.05 4.66 -5.16
C LEU A 154 2.66 5.26 -4.93
N VAL A 155 2.41 5.88 -3.78
CA VAL A 155 1.15 6.57 -3.49
C VAL A 155 0.92 7.75 -4.45
N TRP A 156 1.97 8.48 -4.84
CA TRP A 156 1.85 9.55 -5.83
C TRP A 156 1.51 9.02 -7.22
N ILE A 157 2.08 7.88 -7.63
CA ILE A 157 1.70 7.19 -8.88
C ILE A 157 0.22 6.77 -8.82
N ALA A 158 -0.21 6.12 -7.74
CA ALA A 158 -1.60 5.72 -7.54
C ALA A 158 -2.55 6.94 -7.55
N SER A 159 -2.13 8.06 -6.95
CA SER A 159 -2.90 9.31 -6.97
C SER A 159 -3.04 9.88 -8.38
N GLY A 160 -1.96 9.90 -9.17
CA GLY A 160 -2.02 10.34 -10.56
C GLY A 160 -2.89 9.43 -11.43
N LEU A 161 -2.86 8.11 -11.21
CA LEU A 161 -3.76 7.16 -11.88
C LEU A 161 -5.23 7.45 -11.55
N VAL A 162 -5.57 7.66 -10.28
CA VAL A 162 -6.93 8.01 -9.86
C VAL A 162 -7.37 9.35 -10.46
N ALA A 163 -6.48 10.35 -10.47
CA ALA A 163 -6.81 11.66 -11.01
C ALA A 163 -7.13 11.63 -12.51
N GLU A 164 -6.34 10.88 -13.29
CA GLU A 164 -6.42 10.88 -14.77
C GLU A 164 -7.38 9.82 -15.30
N HIS A 165 -7.56 8.71 -14.58
CA HIS A 165 -8.29 7.54 -15.07
C HIS A 165 -9.41 7.08 -14.12
N GLY A 166 -9.24 7.27 -12.81
CA GLY A 166 -10.24 6.93 -11.78
C GLY A 166 -11.30 8.01 -11.54
N ALA A 167 -11.42 9.03 -12.39
CA ALA A 167 -12.33 10.17 -12.22
C ALA A 167 -12.16 10.92 -10.87
N GLY A 168 -10.98 10.84 -10.26
CA GLY A 168 -10.71 11.42 -8.94
C GLY A 168 -11.29 10.63 -7.76
N ASP A 169 -11.80 9.41 -7.98
CA ASP A 169 -12.33 8.52 -6.93
C ASP A 169 -11.29 7.49 -6.47
N PRO A 170 -10.70 7.62 -5.26
CA PRO A 170 -9.71 6.68 -4.75
C PRO A 170 -10.22 5.23 -4.63
N ALA A 171 -11.53 5.04 -4.43
CA ALA A 171 -12.12 3.70 -4.33
C ALA A 171 -12.01 2.91 -5.65
N TRP A 172 -11.69 3.58 -6.76
CA TRP A 172 -11.35 2.92 -8.03
C TRP A 172 -10.18 1.94 -7.87
N LEU A 173 -9.17 2.27 -7.06
CA LEU A 173 -8.00 1.41 -6.83
C LEU A 173 -8.36 0.08 -6.17
N ARG A 174 -9.38 0.07 -5.31
CA ARG A 174 -9.82 -1.14 -4.57
C ARG A 174 -10.32 -2.27 -5.45
N ARG A 175 -10.62 -1.99 -6.73
CA ARG A 175 -10.95 -3.03 -7.73
C ARG A 175 -9.77 -3.94 -8.05
N HIS A 176 -8.57 -3.50 -7.70
CA HIS A 176 -7.30 -4.19 -7.93
C HIS A 176 -6.70 -4.73 -6.63
N ASP A 177 -7.49 -4.83 -5.55
CA ASP A 177 -7.05 -5.48 -4.31
C ASP A 177 -6.56 -6.91 -4.61
N LEU A 178 -5.51 -7.33 -3.89
CA LEU A 178 -5.03 -8.70 -3.95
C LEU A 178 -6.17 -9.64 -3.56
N PRO A 179 -6.42 -10.70 -4.35
CA PRO A 179 -7.49 -11.62 -4.02
C PRO A 179 -7.14 -12.37 -2.74
N ALA A 180 -8.14 -12.70 -1.93
CA ALA A 180 -7.95 -13.26 -0.58
C ALA A 180 -7.26 -14.64 -0.56
N ASP A 181 -7.13 -15.30 -1.71
CA ASP A 181 -6.42 -16.56 -1.92
C ASP A 181 -4.96 -16.38 -2.36
N ALA A 182 -4.53 -15.14 -2.64
CA ALA A 182 -3.13 -14.78 -2.90
C ALA A 182 -2.38 -14.30 -1.64
N LEU A 183 -3.05 -14.25 -0.48
CA LEU A 183 -2.55 -13.85 0.84
C LEU A 183 -2.52 -15.06 1.80
#